data_AF-A0A2P4PJA7-F1
#
_entry.id   AF-A0A2P4PJA7-F1
#
_cell.length_a   1.000
_cell.length_b   1.000
_cell.length_c   1.000
_cell.angle_alpha   90.00
_cell.angle_beta   90.00
_cell.angle_gamma   90.00
#
_symmetry.space_group_name_H-M   'P 1'
#
loop_
_entity.id
_entity.type
_entity.pdbx_description
1 polymer ?
#
loop_
_entity_poly.entity_id
_entity_poly.type
_entity_poly.pdbx_seq_one_letter_code
_entity_poly.pdbx_strand_id
1 'polypeptide(L)'
;MKICNGLRPKSNYKIPKLIFDIINQCWNADPLKRPNSSELYQLIYVLWTNRNNANSVIYGQVKKTDEINKKLSFSLPLISSDTSISYVTHPQAVYTSKLLDFKNLPEPKNADDNDNLLGIEYSGKHT
;
A
#
# COMPACT_ATOMS: atom_id res chain seq x y z
N MET A 1 -2.01 -0.23 -21.39
CA MET A 1 -1.92 0.46 -20.09
C MET A 1 -2.23 -0.53 -18.97
N LYS A 2 -1.21 -1.03 -18.24
CA LYS A 2 -1.35 -2.13 -17.26
C LYS A 2 -2.29 -1.77 -16.08
N ILE A 3 -2.28 -0.51 -15.66
CA ILE A 3 -3.05 -0.01 -14.51
C ILE A 3 -4.57 -0.02 -14.75
N CYS A 4 -5.03 0.29 -15.96
CA CYS A 4 -6.45 0.18 -16.31
C CYS A 4 -6.96 -1.26 -16.20
N ASN A 5 -6.09 -2.24 -16.42
CA ASN A 5 -6.41 -3.67 -16.29
C ASN A 5 -6.30 -4.17 -14.83
N GLY A 6 -6.38 -3.29 -13.84
CA GLY A 6 -6.35 -3.66 -12.42
C GLY A 6 -4.97 -3.98 -11.86
N LEU A 7 -3.90 -3.98 -12.66
CA LEU A 7 -2.56 -4.22 -12.13
C LEU A 7 -2.13 -3.07 -11.19
N ARG A 8 -1.66 -3.43 -10.00
CA ARG A 8 -1.14 -2.51 -8.99
C ARG A 8 0.30 -2.88 -8.61
N PRO A 9 1.12 -1.91 -8.18
CA PRO A 9 2.47 -2.21 -7.70
C PRO A 9 2.44 -3.22 -6.56
N LYS A 10 3.34 -4.21 -6.59
CA LYS A 10 3.58 -5.14 -5.48
C LYS A 10 4.78 -4.64 -4.68
N SER A 11 4.67 -4.62 -3.36
CA SER A 11 5.80 -4.34 -2.48
C SER A 11 6.64 -5.59 -2.28
N ASN A 12 7.96 -5.43 -2.23
CA ASN A 12 8.90 -6.49 -1.81
C ASN A 12 9.03 -6.60 -0.29
N TYR A 13 8.29 -5.77 0.46
CA TYR A 13 8.15 -5.79 1.90
C TYR A 13 6.66 -5.90 2.27
N LYS A 14 6.38 -6.34 3.49
CA LYS A 14 5.05 -6.36 4.08
C LYS A 14 4.65 -4.96 4.55
N ILE A 15 3.38 -4.64 4.36
CA ILE A 15 2.77 -3.37 4.76
C ILE A 15 1.75 -3.67 5.88
N PRO A 16 1.69 -2.87 6.95
CA PRO A 16 0.64 -3.01 7.96
C PRO A 16 -0.75 -3.03 7.33
N LYS A 17 -1.59 -3.99 7.73
CA LYS A 17 -2.89 -4.26 7.09
C LYS A 17 -3.79 -3.02 7.01
N LEU A 18 -3.86 -2.22 8.06
CA LEU A 18 -4.64 -0.96 8.07
C LEU A 18 -4.18 0.02 6.98
N ILE A 19 -2.87 0.16 6.78
CA ILE A 19 -2.30 1.03 5.73
C ILE A 19 -2.62 0.45 4.35
N PHE A 20 -2.45 -0.86 4.19
CA PHE A 20 -2.77 -1.56 2.95
C PHE A 20 -4.24 -1.42 2.55
N ASP A 21 -5.15 -1.49 3.52
CA ASP A 21 -6.59 -1.33 3.27
C ASP A 21 -6.94 0.11 2.84
N ILE A 22 -6.27 1.13 3.38
CA ILE A 22 -6.42 2.52 2.91
C ILE A 22 -5.91 2.66 1.47
N ILE A 23 -4.75 2.08 1.16
CA ILE A 23 -4.19 2.09 -0.21
C ILE A 23 -5.19 1.46 -1.20
N ASN A 24 -5.78 0.31 -0.85
CA ASN A 24 -6.76 -0.36 -1.70
C ASN A 24 -8.04 0.46 -1.89
N GLN A 25 -8.53 1.13 -0.85
CA GLN A 25 -9.67 2.04 -0.95
C GLN A 25 -9.39 3.19 -1.91
N CYS A 26 -8.20 3.81 -1.83
CA CYS A 26 -7.77 4.85 -2.76
C CYS A 26 -7.66 4.37 -4.22
N TRP A 27 -7.39 3.08 -4.42
CA TRP A 27 -7.20 2.46 -5.73
C TRP A 27 -8.46 1.85 -6.35
N ASN A 28 -9.61 1.99 -5.68
CA ASN A 28 -10.86 1.39 -6.15
C ASN A 28 -11.21 1.87 -7.55
N ALA A 29 -11.59 0.97 -8.45
CA ALA A 29 -12.03 1.29 -9.79
C ALA A 29 -13.28 2.18 -9.78
N ASP A 30 -14.18 1.96 -8.82
CA ASP A 30 -15.36 2.79 -8.58
C ASP A 30 -14.97 4.07 -7.82
N PRO A 31 -15.09 5.26 -8.43
CA PRO A 31 -14.76 6.52 -7.77
C PRO A 31 -15.58 6.79 -6.51
N LEU A 32 -16.82 6.28 -6.43
CA LEU A 32 -17.69 6.48 -5.28
C LEU A 32 -17.25 5.69 -4.05
N LYS A 33 -16.41 4.66 -4.24
CA LYS A 33 -15.82 3.85 -3.17
C LYS A 33 -14.45 4.38 -2.71
N ARG A 34 -13.93 5.43 -3.34
CA ARG A 34 -12.67 6.06 -2.92
C ARG A 34 -12.95 7.06 -1.79
N PRO A 35 -12.06 7.16 -0.80
CA PRO A 35 -12.17 8.22 0.18
C PRO A 35 -11.94 9.57 -0.49
N ASN A 36 -12.72 10.56 -0.10
CA ASN A 36 -12.42 11.95 -0.44
C ASN A 36 -11.19 12.43 0.37
N SER A 37 -10.69 13.62 0.04
CA SER A 37 -9.47 14.15 0.67
C SER A 37 -9.59 14.35 2.19
N SER A 38 -10.78 14.71 2.68
CA SER A 38 -11.04 14.89 4.11
C SER A 38 -11.06 13.54 4.84
N GLU A 39 -11.74 12.54 4.28
CA GLU A 39 -11.77 11.18 4.82
C GLU A 39 -10.37 10.56 4.87
N LEU A 40 -9.61 10.68 3.78
CA LEU A 40 -8.24 10.20 3.71
C LEU A 40 -7.34 10.89 4.75
N TYR A 41 -7.48 12.21 4.92
CA TYR A 41 -6.76 12.96 5.95
C TYR A 41 -7.07 12.42 7.35
N GLN A 42 -8.34 12.17 7.67
CA GLN A 42 -8.73 11.63 8.98
C GLN A 42 -8.15 10.23 9.21
N LEU A 43 -8.21 9.35 8.21
CA LEU A 43 -7.62 8.01 8.28
C LEU A 43 -6.11 8.08 8.58
N ILE A 44 -5.38 8.93 7.85
CA ILE A 44 -3.93 9.13 8.05
C ILE A 44 -3.65 9.75 9.43
N TYR A 45 -4.46 10.71 9.87
CA TYR A 45 -4.32 11.36 11.17
C TYR A 45 -4.50 10.36 12.33
N VAL A 46 -5.49 9.48 12.25
CA VAL A 46 -5.71 8.41 13.25
C VAL A 46 -4.53 7.45 13.31
N LEU A 47 -3.97 7.05 12.15
CA LEU A 47 -2.75 6.23 12.13
C LEU A 47 -1.58 6.95 12.79
N TRP A 48 -1.39 8.23 12.47
CA TRP A 48 -0.30 9.03 13.00
C TRP A 48 -0.37 9.18 14.52
N THR A 49 -1.54 9.52 15.06
CA THR A 49 -1.73 9.71 16.51
C THR A 49 -1.54 8.41 17.30
N ASN A 50 -1.92 7.26 16.71
CA ASN A 50 -1.82 5.96 17.36
C ASN A 50 -0.48 5.24 17.15
N ARG A 51 0.41 5.76 16.31
CA ARG A 51 1.67 5.06 15.92
C ARG A 51 2.59 4.70 17.10
N ASN A 52 2.50 5.39 18.22
CA ASN A 52 3.30 5.15 19.43
C ASN A 52 2.47 4.56 20.59
N ASN A 53 1.18 4.35 20.39
CA ASN A 53 0.31 3.75 21.41
C ASN A 53 0.42 2.23 21.33
N ALA A 54 1.10 1.63 22.32
CA ALA A 54 1.34 0.18 22.38
C ALA A 54 0.06 -0.67 22.35
N ASN A 55 -1.07 -0.11 22.80
CA ASN A 55 -2.37 -0.78 22.80
C ASN A 55 -3.16 -0.60 21.50
N SER A 56 -2.66 0.20 20.55
CA SER A 56 -3.34 0.42 19.28
C SER A 56 -3.14 -0.73 18.30
N VAL A 57 -4.15 -0.97 17.47
CA VAL A 57 -4.09 -2.00 16.41
C VAL A 57 -2.94 -1.72 15.44
N ILE A 58 -2.74 -0.46 15.05
CA ILE A 58 -1.68 -0.06 14.12
C ILE A 58 -0.28 -0.35 14.69
N TYR A 59 -0.04 -0.05 15.97
CA TYR A 59 1.25 -0.33 16.61
C TYR A 59 1.59 -1.82 16.56
N GLY A 60 0.63 -2.67 16.91
CA GLY A 60 0.80 -4.13 16.85
C GLY A 60 1.05 -4.63 15.43
N GLN A 61 0.37 -4.07 14.42
CA GLN A 61 0.59 -4.42 13.01
C GLN A 61 1.96 -3.97 12.51
N VAL A 62 2.41 -2.75 12.85
CA VAL A 62 3.73 -2.23 12.50
C VAL A 62 4.82 -3.13 13.07
N LYS A 63 4.78 -3.42 14.38
CA LYS A 63 5.78 -4.30 15.03
C LYS A 63 5.89 -5.67 14.34
N LYS A 64 4.77 -6.34 14.09
CA LYS A 64 4.76 -7.65 13.40
C LYS A 64 5.32 -7.55 11.98
N THR A 65 4.95 -6.50 11.27
CA THR A 65 5.37 -6.27 9.89
C THR A 65 6.87 -5.98 9.81
N ASP A 66 7.40 -5.20 10.75
CA ASP A 66 8.83 -4.89 10.85
C ASP A 66 9.66 -6.14 11.18
N GLU A 67 9.18 -7.02 12.08
CA GLU A 67 9.82 -8.30 12.37
C GLU A 67 9.92 -9.19 11.11
N ILE A 68 8.85 -9.28 10.31
CA ILE A 68 8.84 -10.02 9.04
C ILE A 68 9.78 -9.37 8.03
N ASN A 69 9.71 -8.05 7.88
CA ASN A 69 10.53 -7.31 6.92
C ASN A 69 12.01 -7.40 7.25
N LYS A 70 12.37 -7.33 8.53
CA LYS A 70 13.75 -7.56 8.98
C LYS A 70 14.25 -8.95 8.57
N LYS A 71 13.40 -9.99 8.67
CA LYS A 71 13.73 -11.34 8.19
C LYS A 71 13.91 -11.38 6.66
N LEU A 72 13.07 -10.67 5.91
CA LEU A 72 13.18 -10.58 4.44
C LEU A 72 14.47 -9.87 3.99
N SER A 73 14.91 -8.84 4.73
CA SER A 73 16.17 -8.13 4.46
C SER A 73 17.41 -9.01 4.61
N PHE A 74 17.35 -10.12 5.37
CA PHE A 74 18.44 -11.10 5.40
C PHE A 74 18.46 -12.03 4.16
N SER A 75 17.39 -12.05 3.37
CA SER A 75 17.26 -12.88 2.16
C SER A 75 17.38 -12.12 0.82
N LEU A 76 17.36 -10.79 0.86
CA LEU A 76 17.63 -9.92 -0.29
C LEU A 76 18.73 -8.92 0.05
N PRO A 77 19.74 -8.70 -0.80
CA PRO A 77 20.77 -7.71 -0.54
C PRO A 77 20.24 -6.30 -0.88
N LEU A 78 19.35 -5.73 -0.05
CA LEU A 78 19.23 -4.27 0.19
C LEU A 78 18.09 -3.96 1.18
N ILE A 79 18.42 -3.56 2.41
CA ILE A 79 17.94 -2.34 3.11
C ILE A 79 18.99 -2.05 4.21
N SER A 80 20.07 -1.33 3.87
CA SER A 80 20.94 -0.77 4.92
C SER A 80 20.14 0.30 5.66
N SER A 81 20.33 0.41 6.97
CA SER A 81 19.68 1.41 7.85
C SER A 81 20.02 2.87 7.51
N ASP A 82 20.85 3.10 6.49
CA ASP A 82 21.19 4.41 5.96
C ASP A 82 20.28 4.78 4.78
N THR A 83 19.17 5.44 5.12
CA THR A 83 18.42 6.52 4.45
C THR A 83 18.65 6.89 2.96
N SER A 84 19.03 5.98 2.07
CA SER A 84 19.06 6.25 0.62
C SER A 84 18.04 5.37 -0.10
N ILE A 85 16.80 5.85 -0.13
CA ILE A 85 15.85 5.41 -1.16
C ILE A 85 16.42 5.92 -2.48
N SER A 86 17.15 5.08 -3.22
CA SER A 86 17.58 5.44 -4.58
C SER A 86 16.34 5.50 -5.45
N TYR A 87 15.86 6.72 -5.72
CA TYR A 87 14.78 6.91 -6.66
C TYR A 87 15.35 6.73 -8.07
N VAL A 88 15.19 5.54 -8.63
CA VAL A 88 15.53 5.28 -10.02
C VAL A 88 14.40 5.83 -10.88
N THR A 89 14.65 6.92 -11.59
CA THR A 89 13.70 7.43 -12.58
C THR A 89 13.72 6.48 -13.78
N HIS A 90 12.56 5.93 -14.14
CA HIS A 90 12.45 5.12 -15.35
C HIS A 90 12.78 5.99 -16.57
N PRO A 91 13.59 5.55 -17.56
CA PRO A 91 13.98 6.37 -18.71
C PRO A 91 12.81 6.93 -19.54
N GLN A 92 11.63 6.32 -19.41
CA GLN A 92 10.40 6.75 -20.09
C GLN A 92 9.49 7.63 -19.22
N ALA A 93 9.88 7.95 -17.98
CA ALA A 93 9.09 8.80 -17.10
C ALA A 93 9.18 10.27 -17.54
N VAL A 94 8.02 10.91 -17.65
CA VAL A 94 7.90 12.34 -17.97
C VAL A 94 7.34 13.03 -16.73
N TYR A 95 8.12 13.95 -16.14
CA TYR A 95 7.75 14.67 -14.92
C TYR A 95 7.19 16.07 -15.19
N THR A 96 7.10 16.46 -16.47
CA THR A 96 6.45 17.70 -16.90
C THR A 96 5.00 17.42 -17.29
N SER A 97 4.18 18.46 -17.22
CA SER A 97 2.78 18.37 -17.69
C SER A 97 2.74 18.01 -19.16
N LYS A 98 1.92 17.02 -19.52
CA LYS A 98 1.72 16.56 -20.89
C LYS A 98 0.25 16.24 -21.11
N LEU A 99 -0.29 16.64 -22.25
CA LEU A 99 -1.64 16.24 -22.66
C LEU A 99 -1.66 14.73 -22.90
N LEU A 100 -2.59 14.04 -22.25
CA LEU A 100 -2.81 12.61 -22.40
C LEU A 100 -4.01 12.38 -23.31
N ASP A 101 -3.87 11.49 -24.29
CA ASP A 101 -4.98 11.02 -25.12
C ASP A 101 -5.62 9.80 -24.45
N PHE A 102 -6.91 9.90 -24.14
CA PHE A 102 -7.67 8.88 -23.42
C PHE A 102 -8.70 8.15 -24.29
N LYS A 103 -8.77 8.43 -25.60
CA LYS A 103 -9.88 7.98 -26.47
C LYS A 103 -10.07 6.45 -26.57
N ASN A 104 -9.10 5.65 -26.12
CA ASN A 104 -9.13 4.18 -26.23
C ASN A 104 -8.71 3.46 -24.93
N LEU A 105 -8.94 4.05 -23.76
CA LEU A 105 -8.66 3.36 -22.49
C LEU A 105 -9.77 2.37 -22.15
N PRO A 106 -9.42 1.15 -21.69
CA PRO A 106 -10.42 0.23 -21.16
C PRO A 106 -10.97 0.76 -19.82
N GLU A 107 -12.16 0.30 -19.46
CA GLU A 107 -12.73 0.60 -18.15
C GLU A 107 -11.80 0.16 -17.03
N PRO A 108 -11.60 0.98 -15.99
CA PRO A 108 -10.76 0.63 -14.86
C PRO A 108 -11.33 -0.57 -14.13
N LYS A 109 -10.46 -1.52 -13.77
CA LYS A 109 -10.80 -2.69 -12.96
C LYS A 109 -10.01 -2.70 -11.66
N ASN A 110 -10.54 -3.37 -10.63
CA ASN A 110 -9.82 -3.66 -9.40
C ASN A 110 -8.79 -4.77 -9.65
N ALA A 111 -7.78 -4.87 -8.80
CA ALA A 111 -6.88 -6.02 -8.81
C ALA A 111 -7.65 -7.27 -8.34
N ASP A 112 -7.33 -8.44 -8.89
CA ASP A 112 -7.89 -9.69 -8.40
C ASP A 112 -7.36 -9.95 -6.97
N ASP A 113 -8.28 -10.16 -6.01
CA ASP A 113 -7.99 -10.27 -4.57
C ASP A 113 -7.04 -11.43 -4.19
N ASN A 114 -6.74 -12.33 -5.14
CA ASN A 114 -5.94 -13.53 -4.92
C ASN A 114 -4.44 -13.28 -4.69
N ASP A 115 -3.93 -12.09 -5.00
CA ASP A 115 -2.47 -11.86 -5.06
C ASP A 115 -1.82 -11.38 -3.75
N ASN A 116 -2.59 -11.17 -2.67
CA ASN A 116 -2.06 -10.66 -1.39
C ASN A 116 -2.41 -11.49 -0.15
N LEU A 117 -2.97 -12.71 -0.30
CA LEU A 117 -3.11 -13.66 0.81
C LEU A 117 -1.76 -14.32 1.18
N LEU A 118 -0.89 -13.52 1.78
CA LEU A 118 -0.02 -13.96 2.87
C LEU A 118 -0.54 -13.33 4.17
N GLY A 119 -1.86 -13.25 4.30
CA GLY A 119 -2.58 -12.84 5.49
C GLY A 119 -2.86 -14.09 6.33
N ILE A 120 -2.04 -14.28 7.35
CA ILE A 120 -2.23 -15.28 8.40
C ILE A 120 -3.67 -15.16 8.94
N GLU A 121 -4.37 -16.28 9.00
CA GLU A 121 -5.67 -16.44 9.67
C GLU A 121 -5.58 -15.91 11.10
N TYR A 122 -6.41 -14.92 11.45
CA TYR A 122 -6.65 -14.57 12.83
C TYR A 122 -7.84 -15.37 13.33
N SER A 123 -7.55 -16.47 14.03
CA SER A 123 -8.52 -17.10 14.94
C SER A 123 -8.80 -16.12 16.08
N GLY A 124 -9.87 -15.34 15.94
CA GLY A 124 -10.45 -14.59 17.04
C GLY A 124 -11.12 -15.57 17.99
N LYS A 125 -10.48 -15.88 19.12
CA LYS A 125 -11.21 -16.37 20.29
C LYS A 125 -11.95 -15.17 20.89
N HIS A 126 -13.24 -15.09 20.60
CA HIS A 126 -14.19 -14.38 21.43
C HIS A 126 -14.43 -15.22 22.69
N THR A 127 -13.97 -14.69 23.83
CA THR A 127 -14.57 -14.84 25.17
C THR A 127 -14.10 -13.65 25.98
#